data_AF-A0A7Y5LDL6-F1
#
_entry.id   AF-A0A7Y5LDL6-F1
#
_cell.length_a   1.000
_cell.length_b   1.000
_cell.length_c   1.000
_cell.angle_alpha   90.00
_cell.angle_beta   90.00
_cell.angle_gamma   90.00
#
_symmetry.space_group_name_H-M   'P 1'
#
loop_
_entity.id
_entity.type
_entity.pdbx_description
1 polymer ?
#
loop_
_entity_poly.entity_id
_entity_poly.type
_entity_poly.pdbx_seq_one_letter_code
_entity_poly.pdbx_strand_id
1 'polypeptide(L)'
;MKNSEEHKDPLAELTEAEAKWSKSDSQFLKDLLTTFYRQTLPFDIQVYKTFNEQPPDVRMAIQNDAFWSKVGKYIEVLDFSEVERERFAHESESEKLALFLLFEKNPMVLEAVFNNPRLPTKILFDYINLIKERDIDREDDKILKQAQSVMKKRSRRIIKARDIQAITREAITEGTLVTLFTYLADDDSQIVAAASNAVSSVPSAFLKKMLDDDEIVDKIRGRLPQATGIDVFNILHAAVRMVLKALESNQMLGTAERTDPTGAGIGLRNSLRNRKLRELERSVQDPSDFFNLSVLAFMHLEPDKEISTRAAEILQLDDIFELVSDESTPRRIVDSVLRLMEKHPDEGIQGRVKEVRFKEAERLNKKMKEIEISVNAYFDVIFQSLGYSRINDQKDAIQVLKTALNYLQQFRAENAKVEPESDQTAQAHINRAIQHFQGSISNLYLDTKKEVFEELDQIQGMIKHILDLKNFKFDDESHESEEPIDESVLNKAVMIWRAAMSQYLGRIKDLEEMLHLKWAKLVQEVEPSKKQEAHEDELHEAFSEIEKSHKDMIECKLKIPCRECKRRGCASERFMLQVDFLLDEINDNFSKLKQANHHA
;
A
#
# COMPACT_ATOMS: atom_id res chain seq x y z
N MET A 1 48.51 -23.64 0.05
CA MET A 1 47.28 -23.92 0.81
C MET A 1 46.41 -22.69 0.69
N LYS A 2 45.46 -22.70 -0.25
CA LYS A 2 44.54 -21.59 -0.51
C LYS A 2 43.19 -21.96 0.08
N ASN A 3 42.61 -21.05 0.85
CA ASN A 3 41.24 -21.12 1.33
C ASN A 3 40.29 -21.26 0.13
N SER A 4 39.65 -22.42 0.01
CA SER A 4 38.42 -22.55 -0.75
C SER A 4 37.29 -22.12 0.19
N GLU A 5 36.81 -20.90 0.01
CA GLU A 5 35.48 -20.53 0.50
C GLU A 5 34.48 -21.40 -0.26
N GLU A 6 33.97 -22.44 0.41
CA GLU A 6 32.80 -23.17 -0.06
C GLU A 6 31.62 -22.20 -0.08
N HIS A 7 31.24 -21.73 -1.26
CA HIS A 7 29.91 -21.18 -1.49
C HIS A 7 28.89 -22.28 -1.20
N LYS A 8 28.38 -22.31 0.03
CA LYS A 8 27.26 -23.17 0.41
C LYS A 8 26.02 -22.74 -0.37
N ASP A 9 25.34 -23.71 -0.96
CA ASP A 9 24.08 -23.51 -1.66
C ASP A 9 23.02 -22.98 -0.66
N PRO A 10 22.48 -21.76 -0.84
CA PRO A 10 21.49 -21.19 0.05
C PRO A 10 20.19 -22.02 0.15
N LEU A 11 19.86 -22.80 -0.91
CA LEU A 11 18.76 -23.75 -0.83
C LEU A 11 19.12 -24.95 0.05
N ALA A 12 20.37 -25.42 -0.01
CA ALA A 12 20.85 -26.48 0.86
C ALA A 12 20.82 -26.03 2.33
N GLU A 13 21.20 -24.78 2.65
CA GLU A 13 21.08 -24.23 4.00
C GLU A 13 19.62 -24.14 4.48
N LEU A 14 18.66 -23.79 3.61
CA LEU A 14 17.23 -23.81 3.92
C LEU A 14 16.71 -25.23 4.18
N THR A 15 17.02 -26.19 3.30
CA THR A 15 16.62 -27.59 3.50
C THR A 15 17.35 -28.28 4.65
N GLU A 16 18.60 -27.91 4.95
CA GLU A 16 19.39 -28.46 6.06
C GLU A 16 18.93 -27.84 7.40
N ALA A 17 18.53 -26.56 7.41
CA ALA A 17 17.88 -25.93 8.56
C ALA A 17 16.48 -26.52 8.84
N GLU A 18 15.71 -26.86 7.79
CA GLU A 18 14.44 -27.57 7.93
C GLU A 18 14.63 -29.04 8.35
N ALA A 19 15.72 -29.70 7.93
CA ALA A 19 16.01 -31.10 8.24
C ALA A 19 16.70 -31.32 9.61
N LYS A 20 17.43 -30.33 10.13
CA LYS A 20 18.08 -30.39 11.47
C LYS A 20 17.13 -30.18 12.65
N TRP A 21 15.82 -30.19 12.40
CA TRP A 21 14.83 -30.07 13.44
C TRP A 21 14.37 -31.43 13.94
N SER A 22 14.73 -31.76 15.18
CA SER A 22 14.21 -32.97 15.82
C SER A 22 12.70 -32.81 16.07
N LYS A 23 11.93 -33.89 15.95
CA LYS A 23 10.49 -33.88 16.27
C LYS A 23 10.22 -33.40 17.71
N SER A 24 11.15 -33.61 18.66
CA SER A 24 11.02 -33.17 20.04
C SER A 24 11.17 -31.66 20.19
N ASP A 25 12.10 -31.02 19.47
CA ASP A 25 12.30 -29.56 19.58
C ASP A 25 11.16 -28.78 18.91
N SER A 26 10.63 -29.30 17.80
CA SER A 26 9.42 -28.75 17.17
C SER A 26 8.19 -28.86 18.05
N GLN A 27 8.00 -29.99 18.73
CA GLN A 27 6.86 -30.21 19.60
C GLN A 27 6.99 -29.40 20.88
N PHE A 28 8.20 -29.33 21.46
CA PHE A 28 8.51 -28.52 22.63
C PHE A 28 8.27 -27.03 22.37
N LEU A 29 8.77 -26.46 21.26
CA LEU A 29 8.52 -25.06 20.91
C LEU A 29 7.05 -24.79 20.57
N LYS A 30 6.36 -25.75 19.94
CA LYS A 30 4.91 -25.65 19.68
C LYS A 30 4.12 -25.68 20.98
N ASP A 31 4.48 -26.55 21.92
CA ASP A 31 3.86 -26.63 23.24
C ASP A 31 4.19 -25.37 24.05
N LEU A 32 5.39 -24.80 23.90
CA LEU A 32 5.78 -23.53 24.51
C LEU A 32 4.95 -22.36 23.96
N LEU A 33 4.91 -22.22 22.63
CA LEU A 33 4.10 -21.23 21.93
C LEU A 33 2.61 -21.42 22.26
N THR A 34 2.09 -22.63 22.28
CA THR A 34 0.67 -22.88 22.57
C THR A 34 0.34 -22.64 24.05
N THR A 35 1.21 -23.05 24.98
CA THR A 35 0.97 -22.92 26.43
C THR A 35 1.13 -21.47 26.89
N PHE A 36 2.20 -20.79 26.48
CA PHE A 36 2.49 -19.42 26.93
C PHE A 36 1.71 -18.35 26.17
N TYR A 37 1.37 -18.57 24.90
CA TYR A 37 0.62 -17.59 24.11
C TYR A 37 -0.90 -17.69 24.36
N ARG A 38 -1.44 -18.87 24.75
CA ARG A 38 -2.85 -19.03 25.16
C ARG A 38 -3.10 -18.70 26.64
N GLN A 39 -2.10 -18.85 27.51
CA GLN A 39 -2.20 -18.47 28.91
C GLN A 39 -1.50 -17.14 29.15
N THR A 40 -2.16 -16.01 28.87
CA THR A 40 -2.24 -14.78 29.70
C THR A 40 -2.51 -13.49 28.90
N LEU A 41 -3.29 -12.59 29.54
CA LEU A 41 -3.02 -11.15 29.73
C LEU A 41 -1.53 -10.78 29.56
N PRO A 42 -1.15 -9.52 29.25
CA PRO A 42 0.19 -9.21 28.78
C PRO A 42 1.24 -9.93 29.63
N PHE A 43 2.13 -10.69 28.97
CA PHE A 43 3.41 -11.09 29.54
C PHE A 43 4.22 -9.80 29.67
N ASP A 44 3.73 -8.92 30.53
CA ASP A 44 4.41 -7.75 31.00
C ASP A 44 5.56 -8.27 31.83
N ILE A 45 6.56 -7.41 31.94
CA ILE A 45 7.51 -7.26 33.03
C ILE A 45 6.98 -7.76 34.41
N GLN A 46 5.67 -7.85 34.65
CA GLN A 46 5.03 -8.52 35.78
C GLN A 46 5.46 -9.97 36.05
N VAL A 47 5.47 -10.93 35.11
CA VAL A 47 5.87 -12.33 35.45
C VAL A 47 7.34 -12.38 35.88
N TYR A 48 8.18 -11.57 35.23
CA TYR A 48 9.59 -11.41 35.60
C TYR A 48 9.78 -10.65 36.93
N LYS A 49 8.92 -9.67 37.23
CA LYS A 49 8.84 -9.03 38.56
C LYS A 49 8.41 -10.03 39.61
N THR A 50 7.38 -10.84 39.36
CA THR A 50 6.90 -11.89 40.26
C THR A 50 7.96 -12.97 40.48
N PHE A 51 8.77 -13.29 39.47
CA PHE A 51 9.97 -14.14 39.59
C PHE A 51 11.04 -13.49 40.47
N ASN A 52 11.37 -12.21 40.26
CA ASN A 52 12.36 -11.49 41.06
C ASN A 52 11.90 -11.24 42.50
N GLU A 53 10.60 -11.20 42.76
CA GLU A 53 9.94 -11.10 44.06
C GLU A 53 9.85 -12.45 44.80
N GLN A 54 10.17 -13.58 44.16
CA GLN A 54 10.22 -14.88 44.85
C GLN A 54 11.41 -14.99 45.83
N PRO A 55 11.29 -15.80 46.89
CA PRO A 55 12.40 -16.13 47.77
C PRO A 55 13.62 -16.67 47.00
N PRO A 56 14.86 -16.35 47.43
CA PRO A 56 16.09 -16.73 46.73
C PRO A 56 16.17 -18.22 46.37
N ASP A 57 15.70 -19.07 47.27
CA ASP A 57 15.74 -20.53 47.17
C ASP A 57 14.82 -21.05 46.07
N VAL A 58 13.65 -20.41 45.92
CA VAL A 58 12.66 -20.70 44.87
C VAL A 58 13.17 -20.21 43.53
N ARG A 59 13.79 -19.03 43.47
CA ARG A 59 14.43 -18.53 42.24
C ARG A 59 15.57 -19.43 41.79
N MET A 60 16.41 -19.92 42.71
CA MET A 60 17.49 -20.85 42.38
C MET A 60 16.96 -22.19 41.86
N ALA A 61 15.91 -22.74 42.48
CA ALA A 61 15.27 -23.97 42.01
C ALA A 61 14.68 -23.80 40.60
N ILE A 62 14.06 -22.64 40.33
CA ILE A 62 13.49 -22.29 39.04
C ILE A 62 14.59 -22.02 37.98
N GLN A 63 15.67 -21.31 38.33
CA GLN A 63 16.81 -21.04 37.43
C GLN A 63 17.62 -22.29 37.04
N ASN A 64 17.58 -23.32 37.89
CA ASN A 64 18.19 -24.61 37.61
C ASN A 64 17.34 -25.47 36.64
N ASP A 65 16.13 -25.02 36.30
CA ASP A 65 15.35 -25.60 35.20
C ASP A 65 15.98 -25.18 33.85
N ALA A 66 16.14 -26.16 32.95
CA ALA A 66 16.72 -25.93 31.62
C ALA A 66 15.95 -24.86 30.81
N PHE A 67 14.66 -24.69 31.08
CA PHE A 67 13.80 -23.66 30.49
C PHE A 67 14.22 -22.25 30.93
N TRP A 68 14.33 -21.99 32.23
CA TRP A 68 14.67 -20.66 32.75
C TRP A 68 16.13 -20.28 32.53
N SER A 69 17.04 -21.27 32.47
CA SER A 69 18.42 -21.04 32.05
C SER A 69 18.51 -20.55 30.59
N LYS A 70 17.67 -21.08 29.69
CA LYS A 70 17.56 -20.58 28.31
C LYS A 70 16.90 -19.20 28.29
N VAL A 71 15.71 -19.04 28.88
CA VAL A 71 14.96 -17.76 28.90
C VAL A 71 15.78 -16.62 29.53
N GLY A 72 16.48 -16.88 30.64
CA GLY A 72 17.31 -15.87 31.32
C GLY A 72 18.42 -15.27 30.45
N LYS A 73 19.04 -16.08 29.59
CA LYS A 73 20.05 -15.60 28.62
C LYS A 73 19.45 -14.74 27.50
N TYR A 74 18.15 -14.85 27.22
CA TYR A 74 17.47 -14.02 26.20
C TYR A 74 16.91 -12.73 26.79
N ILE A 75 16.59 -12.68 28.08
CA ILE A 75 16.18 -11.44 28.75
C ILE A 75 17.30 -10.40 28.69
N GLU A 76 18.56 -10.82 28.81
CA GLU A 76 19.73 -9.95 28.61
C GLU A 76 19.79 -9.34 27.19
N VAL A 77 19.25 -10.04 26.18
CA VAL A 77 19.15 -9.55 24.80
C VAL A 77 17.96 -8.60 24.62
N LEU A 78 16.90 -8.71 25.43
CA LEU A 78 15.78 -7.75 25.42
C LEU A 78 16.19 -6.38 25.97
N ASP A 79 17.21 -6.34 26.83
CA ASP A 79 17.81 -5.11 27.37
C ASP A 79 18.73 -4.41 26.36
N PHE A 80 19.03 -5.03 25.21
CA PHE A 80 19.80 -4.40 24.14
C PHE A 80 19.03 -3.23 23.49
N SER A 81 19.77 -2.29 22.94
CA SER A 81 19.18 -1.24 22.11
C SER A 81 18.45 -1.85 20.91
N GLU A 82 17.50 -1.12 20.33
CA GLU A 82 16.73 -1.57 19.16
C GLU A 82 17.62 -2.04 18.01
N VAL A 83 18.70 -1.30 17.71
CA VAL A 83 19.67 -1.62 16.66
C VAL A 83 20.44 -2.91 16.96
N GLU A 84 20.78 -3.14 18.23
CA GLU A 84 21.46 -4.36 18.67
C GLU A 84 20.53 -5.57 18.62
N ARG A 85 19.25 -5.39 18.94
CA ARG A 85 18.23 -6.45 18.81
C ARG A 85 17.92 -6.79 17.37
N GLU A 86 17.88 -5.80 16.48
CA GLU A 86 17.75 -6.02 15.04
C GLU A 86 18.96 -6.78 14.48
N ARG A 87 20.19 -6.36 14.82
CA ARG A 87 21.42 -7.08 14.43
C ARG A 87 21.42 -8.52 14.99
N PHE A 88 21.06 -8.69 16.25
CA PHE A 88 20.92 -10.01 16.86
C PHE A 88 19.89 -10.86 16.12
N ALA A 89 18.74 -10.28 15.75
CA ALA A 89 17.71 -10.96 14.96
C ALA A 89 18.19 -11.36 13.56
N HIS A 90 19.14 -10.65 12.96
CA HIS A 90 19.75 -11.04 11.68
C HIS A 90 20.77 -12.18 11.80
N GLU A 91 21.55 -12.22 12.88
CA GLU A 91 22.68 -13.15 13.03
C GLU A 91 22.30 -14.46 13.76
N SER A 92 21.15 -14.46 14.43
CA SER A 92 20.72 -15.54 15.33
C SER A 92 20.33 -16.85 14.64
N GLU A 93 20.34 -17.92 15.44
CA GLU A 93 19.91 -19.27 15.06
C GLU A 93 18.42 -19.48 15.30
N SER A 94 17.83 -20.52 14.69
CA SER A 94 16.39 -20.79 14.69
C SER A 94 15.75 -20.84 16.09
N GLU A 95 16.40 -21.50 17.06
CA GLU A 95 15.90 -21.59 18.45
C GLU A 95 15.84 -20.22 19.14
N LYS A 96 16.85 -19.38 18.88
CA LYS A 96 16.96 -18.03 19.43
C LYS A 96 15.85 -17.14 18.90
N LEU A 97 15.59 -17.22 17.59
CA LEU A 97 14.54 -16.46 16.90
C LEU A 97 13.14 -16.85 17.38
N ALA A 98 12.88 -18.14 17.60
CA ALA A 98 11.58 -18.62 18.08
C ALA A 98 11.27 -18.14 19.51
N LEU A 99 12.27 -18.07 20.38
CA LEU A 99 12.13 -17.45 21.70
C LEU A 99 12.01 -15.93 21.60
N PHE A 100 12.70 -15.29 20.67
CA PHE A 100 12.58 -13.85 20.42
C PHE A 100 11.16 -13.44 20.02
N LEU A 101 10.47 -14.25 19.21
CA LEU A 101 9.05 -14.05 18.84
C LEU A 101 8.08 -14.03 20.04
N LEU A 102 8.45 -14.66 21.16
CA LEU A 102 7.60 -14.69 22.36
C LEU A 102 7.69 -13.41 23.20
N PHE A 103 8.82 -12.70 23.14
CA PHE A 103 9.11 -11.59 24.05
C PHE A 103 9.24 -10.24 23.34
N GLU A 104 9.58 -10.24 22.06
CA GLU A 104 9.71 -9.01 21.28
C GLU A 104 8.34 -8.49 20.83
N LYS A 105 8.12 -7.19 21.00
CA LYS A 105 6.90 -6.47 20.60
C LYS A 105 7.17 -5.37 19.59
N ASN A 106 8.43 -5.00 19.37
CA ASN A 106 8.81 -3.97 18.40
C ASN A 106 8.65 -4.51 16.97
N PRO A 107 7.78 -3.90 16.13
CA PRO A 107 7.56 -4.33 14.75
C PRO A 107 8.81 -4.32 13.86
N MET A 108 9.76 -3.40 14.09
CA MET A 108 10.99 -3.33 13.28
C MET A 108 11.92 -4.51 13.56
N VAL A 109 12.08 -4.85 14.84
CA VAL A 109 12.87 -6.02 15.25
C VAL A 109 12.18 -7.32 14.82
N LEU A 110 10.86 -7.41 14.97
CA LEU A 110 10.07 -8.56 14.51
C LEU A 110 10.15 -8.73 12.99
N GLU A 111 10.18 -7.64 12.22
CA GLU A 111 10.40 -7.72 10.78
C GLU A 111 11.76 -8.34 10.43
N ALA A 112 12.83 -7.99 11.15
CA ALA A 112 14.13 -8.63 11.00
C ALA A 112 14.08 -10.14 11.34
N VAL A 113 13.36 -10.51 12.41
CA VAL A 113 13.13 -11.92 12.79
C VAL A 113 12.35 -12.67 11.70
N PHE A 114 11.24 -12.09 11.21
CA PHE A 114 10.41 -12.70 10.18
C PHE A 114 11.17 -12.85 8.86
N ASN A 115 12.07 -11.93 8.51
CA ASN A 115 12.86 -12.00 7.30
C ASN A 115 14.12 -12.86 7.44
N ASN A 116 14.49 -13.31 8.64
CA ASN A 116 15.67 -14.15 8.84
C ASN A 116 15.46 -15.57 8.26
N PRO A 117 16.25 -16.01 7.25
CA PRO A 117 16.07 -17.29 6.59
C PRO A 117 16.18 -18.51 7.52
N ARG A 118 16.80 -18.38 8.70
CA ARG A 118 16.92 -19.43 9.71
C ARG A 118 15.67 -19.62 10.56
N LEU A 119 14.70 -18.70 10.54
CA LEU A 119 13.40 -18.92 11.19
C LEU A 119 12.59 -19.94 10.38
N PRO A 120 12.20 -21.10 10.94
CA PRO A 120 11.42 -22.08 10.19
C PRO A 120 10.03 -21.58 9.82
N THR A 121 9.61 -21.85 8.59
CA THR A 121 8.29 -21.47 8.05
C THR A 121 7.12 -21.98 8.91
N LYS A 122 7.28 -23.17 9.52
CA LYS A 122 6.30 -23.75 10.44
C LYS A 122 6.15 -22.93 11.72
N ILE A 123 7.25 -22.42 12.30
CA ILE A 123 7.18 -21.57 13.51
C ILE A 123 6.46 -20.26 13.19
N LEU A 124 6.77 -19.63 12.05
CA LEU A 124 6.09 -18.41 11.62
C LEU A 124 4.58 -18.65 11.41
N PHE A 125 4.22 -19.80 10.82
CA PHE A 125 2.81 -20.18 10.65
C PHE A 125 2.10 -20.42 11.99
N ASP A 126 2.73 -21.17 12.91
CA ASP A 126 2.18 -21.41 14.24
C ASP A 126 2.03 -20.09 15.02
N TYR A 127 3.02 -19.19 14.93
CA TYR A 127 2.97 -17.83 15.50
C TYR A 127 1.83 -16.99 14.91
N ILE A 128 1.62 -17.00 13.58
CA ILE A 128 0.49 -16.32 12.92
C ILE A 128 -0.85 -16.84 13.45
N ASN A 129 -1.01 -18.16 13.59
CA ASN A 129 -2.25 -18.74 14.11
C ASN A 129 -2.46 -18.35 15.57
N LEU A 130 -1.41 -18.30 16.37
CA LEU A 130 -1.49 -17.89 17.77
C LEU A 130 -1.85 -16.42 17.93
N ILE A 131 -1.35 -15.52 17.06
CA ILE A 131 -1.81 -14.13 17.04
C ILE A 131 -3.29 -14.04 16.64
N LYS A 132 -3.73 -14.80 15.63
CA LYS A 132 -5.14 -14.84 15.19
C LYS A 132 -6.10 -15.34 16.28
N GLU A 133 -5.69 -16.36 17.03
CA GLU A 133 -6.48 -16.94 18.13
C GLU A 133 -6.63 -15.98 19.33
N ARG A 134 -5.77 -14.97 19.43
CA ARG A 134 -5.65 -14.10 20.61
C ARG A 134 -6.63 -12.92 20.61
N ASP A 135 -7.21 -12.54 19.46
CA ASP A 135 -8.24 -11.49 19.29
C ASP A 135 -8.02 -10.21 20.13
N ILE A 136 -6.79 -9.66 20.16
CA ILE A 136 -6.41 -8.51 20.99
C ILE A 136 -5.55 -7.49 20.20
N ASP A 137 -6.00 -6.23 20.21
CA ASP A 137 -5.32 -4.93 19.96
C ASP A 137 -4.59 -4.66 18.60
N ARG A 138 -4.52 -3.39 18.21
CA ARG A 138 -4.02 -2.88 16.90
C ARG A 138 -2.52 -3.08 16.60
N GLU A 139 -1.74 -3.52 17.58
CA GLU A 139 -0.30 -3.79 17.41
C GLU A 139 -0.06 -5.22 16.93
N ASP A 140 -0.78 -6.17 17.52
CA ASP A 140 -0.79 -7.57 17.09
C ASP A 140 -1.31 -7.69 15.65
N ASP A 141 -2.27 -6.84 15.24
CA ASP A 141 -2.76 -6.79 13.86
C ASP A 141 -1.70 -6.34 12.84
N LYS A 142 -0.79 -5.43 13.24
CA LYS A 142 0.34 -5.02 12.37
C LYS A 142 1.39 -6.11 12.28
N ILE A 143 1.73 -6.70 13.42
CA ILE A 143 2.64 -7.84 13.50
C ILE A 143 2.08 -8.99 12.68
N LEU A 144 0.77 -9.24 12.75
CA LEU A 144 0.06 -10.25 11.98
C LEU A 144 0.13 -9.97 10.48
N LYS A 145 -0.19 -8.75 10.02
CA LYS A 145 -0.06 -8.37 8.61
C LYS A 145 1.38 -8.51 8.09
N GLN A 146 2.37 -8.08 8.88
CA GLN A 146 3.80 -8.23 8.55
C GLN A 146 4.19 -9.71 8.44
N ALA A 147 3.88 -10.51 9.45
CA ALA A 147 4.15 -11.95 9.47
C ALA A 147 3.47 -12.67 8.30
N GLN A 148 2.20 -12.34 8.00
CA GLN A 148 1.46 -12.90 6.85
C GLN A 148 2.07 -12.51 5.51
N SER A 149 2.51 -11.25 5.34
CA SER A 149 3.20 -10.78 4.13
C SER A 149 4.50 -11.56 3.90
N VAL A 150 5.31 -11.69 4.95
CA VAL A 150 6.57 -12.45 4.90
C VAL A 150 6.31 -13.94 4.66
N MET A 151 5.31 -14.52 5.30
CA MET A 151 4.89 -15.90 5.09
C MET A 151 4.44 -16.15 3.64
N LYS A 152 3.67 -15.23 3.06
CA LYS A 152 3.24 -15.29 1.65
C LYS A 152 4.43 -15.23 0.70
N LYS A 153 5.40 -14.35 0.97
CA LYS A 153 6.66 -14.24 0.20
C LYS A 153 7.47 -15.53 0.29
N ARG A 154 7.68 -16.08 1.50
CA ARG A 154 8.39 -17.34 1.74
C ARG A 154 7.71 -18.54 1.10
N SER A 155 6.39 -18.66 1.24
CA SER A 155 5.61 -19.74 0.62
C SER A 155 5.73 -19.73 -0.90
N ARG A 156 5.59 -18.55 -1.53
CA ARG A 156 5.84 -18.38 -2.96
C ARG A 156 7.26 -18.79 -3.35
N ARG A 157 8.27 -18.36 -2.59
CA ARG A 157 9.67 -18.76 -2.80
C ARG A 157 9.85 -20.28 -2.72
N ILE A 158 9.31 -20.94 -1.69
CA ILE A 158 9.41 -22.39 -1.50
C ILE A 158 8.76 -23.15 -2.67
N ILE A 159 7.57 -22.73 -3.11
CA ILE A 159 6.87 -23.35 -4.25
C ILE A 159 7.74 -23.23 -5.51
N LYS A 160 8.18 -22.00 -5.85
CA LYS A 160 9.04 -21.78 -7.04
C LYS A 160 10.36 -22.53 -6.96
N ALA A 161 11.00 -22.55 -5.79
CA ALA A 161 12.24 -23.29 -5.54
C ALA A 161 12.05 -24.80 -5.72
N ARG A 162 10.94 -25.35 -5.19
CA ARG A 162 10.56 -26.75 -5.38
C ARG A 162 10.29 -27.05 -6.85
N ASP A 163 9.62 -26.17 -7.56
CA ASP A 163 9.36 -26.32 -9.00
C ASP A 163 10.67 -26.35 -9.78
N ILE A 164 11.61 -25.44 -9.50
CA ILE A 164 12.96 -25.45 -10.09
C ILE A 164 13.72 -26.74 -9.76
N GLN A 165 13.65 -27.22 -8.52
CA GLN A 165 14.28 -28.49 -8.13
C GLN A 165 13.64 -29.70 -8.83
N ALA A 166 12.32 -29.71 -9.03
CA ALA A 166 11.64 -30.75 -9.78
C ALA A 166 12.09 -30.74 -11.25
N ILE A 167 12.14 -29.54 -11.86
CA ILE A 167 12.57 -29.36 -13.25
C ILE A 167 14.03 -29.80 -13.44
N THR A 168 14.92 -29.53 -12.49
CA THR A 168 16.34 -29.91 -12.59
C THR A 168 16.59 -31.41 -12.40
N ARG A 169 15.67 -32.13 -11.75
CA ARG A 169 15.75 -33.60 -11.59
C ARG A 169 15.22 -34.38 -12.79
N GLU A 170 14.34 -33.75 -13.57
CA GLU A 170 13.72 -34.35 -14.75
C GLU A 170 14.40 -33.88 -16.05
N ALA A 171 14.14 -34.56 -17.16
CA ALA A 171 14.59 -34.08 -18.45
C ALA A 171 13.86 -32.78 -18.79
N ILE A 172 14.62 -31.71 -19.07
CA ILE A 172 14.05 -30.40 -19.40
C ILE A 172 13.21 -30.53 -20.68
N THR A 173 11.94 -30.17 -20.57
CA THR A 173 10.98 -30.09 -21.67
C THR A 173 10.78 -28.61 -22.04
N GLU A 174 10.07 -28.39 -23.15
CA GLU A 174 9.70 -27.05 -23.59
C GLU A 174 8.91 -26.28 -22.52
N GLY A 175 7.87 -26.90 -21.96
CA GLY A 175 7.04 -26.29 -20.93
C GLY A 175 7.80 -25.98 -19.64
N THR A 176 8.72 -26.85 -19.23
CA THR A 176 9.55 -26.60 -18.05
C THR A 176 10.62 -25.54 -18.30
N LEU A 177 11.17 -25.44 -19.52
CA LEU A 177 12.09 -24.35 -19.87
C LEU A 177 11.37 -22.99 -19.90
N VAL A 178 10.17 -22.90 -20.47
CA VAL A 178 9.36 -21.67 -20.41
C VAL A 178 9.07 -21.28 -18.97
N THR A 179 8.82 -22.26 -18.09
CA THR A 179 8.64 -22.01 -16.65
C THR A 179 9.92 -21.43 -16.02
N LEU A 180 11.09 -21.99 -16.33
CA LEU A 180 12.38 -21.44 -15.88
C LEU A 180 12.60 -20.01 -16.39
N PHE A 181 12.23 -19.70 -17.63
CA PHE A 181 12.27 -18.36 -18.19
C PHE A 181 11.41 -17.37 -17.39
N THR A 182 10.22 -17.79 -16.93
CA THR A 182 9.42 -16.91 -16.07
C THR A 182 10.08 -16.60 -14.73
N TYR A 183 10.82 -17.55 -14.16
CA TYR A 183 11.57 -17.34 -12.92
C TYR A 183 12.85 -16.51 -13.08
N LEU A 184 13.35 -16.33 -14.31
CA LEU A 184 14.43 -15.38 -14.58
C LEU A 184 13.97 -13.92 -14.50
N ALA A 185 12.66 -13.67 -14.59
CA ALA A 185 12.05 -12.34 -14.42
C ALA A 185 11.46 -12.13 -13.02
N ASP A 186 11.82 -12.98 -12.04
CA ASP A 186 11.31 -12.89 -10.67
C ASP A 186 11.95 -11.74 -9.88
N ASP A 187 11.19 -11.12 -8.98
CA ASP A 187 11.72 -10.10 -8.05
C ASP A 187 12.65 -10.72 -6.98
N ASP A 188 12.54 -12.03 -6.73
CA ASP A 188 13.34 -12.71 -5.71
C ASP A 188 14.69 -13.18 -6.26
N SER A 189 15.77 -12.52 -5.82
CA SER A 189 17.14 -12.81 -6.28
C SER A 189 17.58 -14.26 -6.07
N GLN A 190 17.05 -14.95 -5.04
CA GLN A 190 17.37 -16.37 -4.81
C GLN A 190 16.70 -17.26 -5.85
N ILE A 191 15.45 -16.95 -6.23
CA ILE A 191 14.73 -17.66 -7.30
C ILE A 191 15.41 -17.43 -8.64
N VAL A 192 15.78 -16.18 -8.94
CA VAL A 192 16.53 -15.86 -10.16
C VAL A 192 17.84 -16.63 -10.20
N ALA A 193 18.60 -16.70 -9.10
CA ALA A 193 19.85 -17.46 -9.03
C ALA A 193 19.62 -18.97 -9.24
N ALA A 194 18.61 -19.56 -8.58
CA ALA A 194 18.27 -20.97 -8.74
C ALA A 194 17.83 -21.30 -10.18
N ALA A 195 16.98 -20.46 -10.77
CA ALA A 195 16.56 -20.58 -12.16
C ALA A 195 17.75 -20.43 -13.12
N SER A 196 18.67 -19.50 -12.84
CA SER A 196 19.90 -19.31 -13.62
C SER A 196 20.77 -20.56 -13.65
N ASN A 197 20.91 -21.23 -12.50
CA ASN A 197 21.66 -22.49 -12.39
C ASN A 197 20.95 -23.64 -13.11
N ALA A 198 19.61 -23.68 -13.07
CA ALA A 198 18.83 -24.66 -13.82
C ALA A 198 18.92 -24.44 -15.34
N VAL A 199 18.96 -23.18 -15.79
CA VAL A 199 19.09 -22.83 -17.20
C VAL A 199 20.51 -23.09 -17.72
N SER A 200 21.54 -22.89 -16.89
CA SER A 200 22.93 -23.14 -17.30
C SER A 200 23.25 -24.61 -17.59
N SER A 201 22.46 -25.55 -17.03
CA SER A 201 22.55 -26.98 -17.33
C SER A 201 21.76 -27.42 -18.56
N VAL A 202 20.99 -26.51 -19.19
CA VAL A 202 20.24 -26.81 -20.41
C VAL A 202 21.20 -27.09 -21.57
N PRO A 203 21.02 -28.20 -22.32
CA PRO A 203 21.83 -28.48 -23.51
C PRO A 203 21.71 -27.34 -24.53
N SER A 204 22.85 -26.87 -25.05
CA SER A 204 22.91 -25.77 -26.03
C SER A 204 22.08 -26.07 -27.30
N ALA A 205 22.03 -27.32 -27.74
CA ALA A 205 21.20 -27.75 -28.87
C ALA A 205 19.70 -27.61 -28.59
N PHE A 206 19.27 -27.86 -27.35
CA PHE A 206 17.87 -27.72 -26.94
C PHE A 206 17.47 -26.24 -26.85
N LEU A 207 18.30 -25.40 -26.22
CA LEU A 207 18.07 -23.96 -26.18
C LEU A 207 18.08 -23.35 -27.58
N LYS A 208 18.95 -23.82 -28.48
CA LYS A 208 18.93 -23.43 -29.89
C LYS A 208 17.59 -23.75 -30.56
N LYS A 209 17.11 -24.99 -30.46
CA LYS A 209 15.81 -25.40 -31.00
C LYS A 209 14.67 -24.51 -30.47
N MET A 210 14.73 -24.15 -29.19
CA MET A 210 13.76 -23.27 -28.53
C MET A 210 13.82 -21.83 -29.03
N LEU A 211 15.02 -21.27 -29.25
CA LEU A 211 15.17 -19.97 -29.89
C LEU A 211 14.72 -20.00 -31.35
N ASP A 212 14.78 -21.16 -32.00
CA ASP A 212 14.31 -21.36 -33.36
C ASP A 212 12.79 -21.58 -33.48
N ASP A 213 12.08 -21.86 -32.39
CA ASP A 213 10.63 -22.05 -32.35
C ASP A 213 9.86 -20.72 -32.44
N ASP A 214 9.03 -20.58 -33.47
CA ASP A 214 8.25 -19.38 -33.77
C ASP A 214 7.28 -18.97 -32.66
N GLU A 215 6.87 -19.88 -31.78
CA GLU A 215 5.89 -19.60 -30.72
C GLU A 215 6.54 -19.27 -29.37
N ILE A 216 7.88 -19.25 -29.25
CA ILE A 216 8.53 -19.12 -27.94
C ILE A 216 8.18 -17.81 -27.22
N VAL A 217 8.10 -16.71 -27.96
CA VAL A 217 7.73 -15.39 -27.42
C VAL A 217 6.29 -15.41 -26.91
N ASP A 218 5.37 -15.99 -27.67
CA ASP A 218 3.97 -16.13 -27.29
C ASP A 218 3.79 -17.06 -26.09
N LYS A 219 4.59 -18.13 -25.99
CA LYS A 219 4.59 -19.05 -24.84
C LYS A 219 5.08 -18.37 -23.57
N ILE A 220 6.11 -17.52 -23.65
CA ILE A 220 6.58 -16.72 -22.52
C ILE A 220 5.51 -15.70 -22.13
N ARG A 221 4.95 -14.97 -23.10
CA ARG A 221 3.88 -13.98 -22.87
C ARG A 221 2.62 -14.62 -22.28
N GLY A 222 2.25 -15.82 -22.71
CA GLY A 222 1.12 -16.56 -22.16
C GLY A 222 1.31 -16.94 -20.68
N ARG A 223 2.54 -17.06 -20.20
CA ARG A 223 2.88 -17.32 -18.79
C ARG A 223 3.20 -16.05 -18.00
N LEU A 224 3.59 -14.97 -18.68
CA LEU A 224 3.79 -13.63 -18.15
C LEU A 224 2.99 -12.62 -18.99
N PRO A 225 1.65 -12.55 -18.83
CA PRO A 225 0.81 -11.67 -19.66
C PRO A 225 1.20 -10.20 -19.57
N GLN A 226 1.79 -9.87 -18.43
CA GLN A 226 2.26 -8.57 -18.05
C GLN A 226 3.64 -8.25 -18.66
N ALA A 227 4.43 -9.19 -19.17
CA ALA A 227 5.78 -8.91 -19.66
C ALA A 227 5.78 -8.03 -20.91
N THR A 228 6.60 -6.97 -20.91
CA THR A 228 6.89 -6.19 -22.11
C THR A 228 7.81 -6.97 -23.06
N GLY A 229 7.91 -6.54 -24.31
CA GLY A 229 8.88 -7.09 -25.26
C GLY A 229 10.33 -6.98 -24.77
N ILE A 230 10.65 -5.88 -24.08
CA ILE A 230 11.95 -5.69 -23.42
C ILE A 230 12.21 -6.80 -22.39
N ASP A 231 11.21 -7.13 -21.57
CA ASP A 231 11.33 -8.17 -20.54
C ASP A 231 11.60 -9.54 -21.18
N VAL A 232 10.85 -9.90 -22.21
CA VAL A 232 11.03 -11.18 -22.93
C VAL A 232 12.43 -11.30 -23.51
N PHE A 233 12.93 -10.26 -24.19
CA PHE A 233 14.27 -10.32 -24.77
C PHE A 233 15.37 -10.31 -23.71
N ASN A 234 15.20 -9.60 -22.60
CA ASN A 234 16.13 -9.68 -21.48
C ASN A 234 16.23 -11.11 -20.90
N ILE A 235 15.10 -11.81 -20.77
CA ILE A 235 15.06 -13.21 -20.32
C ILE A 235 15.81 -14.12 -21.30
N LEU A 236 15.53 -14.01 -22.61
CA LEU A 236 16.20 -14.82 -23.64
C LEU A 236 17.71 -14.55 -23.68
N HIS A 237 18.12 -13.29 -23.56
CA HIS A 237 19.53 -12.89 -23.45
C HIS A 237 20.20 -13.49 -22.20
N ALA A 238 19.53 -13.43 -21.06
CA ALA A 238 20.04 -13.97 -19.81
C ALA A 238 20.26 -15.49 -19.93
N ALA A 239 19.27 -16.21 -20.48
CA ALA A 239 19.36 -17.65 -20.71
C ALA A 239 20.54 -18.03 -21.61
N VAL A 240 20.70 -17.35 -22.76
CA VAL A 240 21.83 -17.59 -23.68
C VAL A 240 23.16 -17.29 -23.00
N ARG A 241 23.26 -16.18 -22.27
CA ARG A 241 24.48 -15.80 -21.54
C ARG A 241 24.87 -16.85 -20.51
N MET A 242 23.91 -17.44 -19.80
CA MET A 242 24.15 -18.47 -18.78
C MET A 242 24.70 -19.76 -19.39
N VAL A 243 24.09 -20.24 -20.47
CA VAL A 243 24.57 -21.44 -21.18
C VAL A 243 25.95 -21.21 -21.79
N LEU A 244 26.21 -20.03 -22.37
CA LEU A 244 27.55 -19.69 -22.89
C LEU A 244 28.62 -19.71 -21.80
N LYS A 245 28.35 -19.10 -20.64
CA LYS A 245 29.27 -19.13 -19.49
C LYS A 245 29.54 -20.55 -18.99
N ALA A 246 28.53 -21.41 -18.98
CA ALA A 246 28.71 -22.82 -18.61
C ALA A 246 29.59 -23.59 -19.62
N LEU A 247 29.39 -23.38 -20.92
CA LEU A 247 30.23 -23.97 -21.98
C LEU A 247 31.70 -23.54 -21.85
N GLU A 248 31.94 -22.25 -21.64
CA GLU A 248 33.29 -21.68 -21.43
C GLU A 248 33.96 -22.25 -20.16
N SER A 249 33.19 -22.44 -19.09
CA SER A 249 33.70 -22.98 -17.81
C SER A 249 34.06 -24.46 -17.92
N ASN A 250 33.27 -25.26 -18.64
CA ASN A 250 33.57 -26.68 -18.91
C ASN A 250 34.79 -26.86 -19.82
N GLN A 251 35.04 -25.91 -20.73
CA GLN A 251 36.25 -25.90 -21.56
C GLN A 251 37.51 -25.67 -20.72
N MET A 252 37.46 -24.78 -19.73
CA MET A 252 38.57 -24.49 -18.82
C MET A 252 38.89 -25.65 -17.87
N LEU A 253 37.89 -26.47 -17.53
CA LEU A 253 38.03 -27.62 -16.62
C LEU A 253 38.48 -28.92 -17.31
N GLY A 254 38.63 -28.92 -18.64
CA GLY A 254 39.14 -30.08 -19.40
C GLY A 254 38.20 -31.29 -19.45
N THR A 255 36.92 -31.11 -19.11
CA THR A 255 35.91 -32.19 -19.01
C THR A 255 35.11 -32.42 -20.29
N ALA A 256 35.39 -31.70 -21.38
CA ALA A 256 34.60 -31.76 -22.60
C ALA A 256 34.88 -33.03 -23.44
N GLU A 257 33.97 -34.01 -23.38
CA GLU A 257 33.82 -34.99 -24.45
C GLU A 257 33.34 -34.30 -25.74
N ARG A 258 34.21 -34.29 -26.77
CA ARG A 258 33.92 -34.28 -28.23
C ARG A 258 32.89 -33.30 -28.84
N THR A 259 32.36 -32.33 -28.12
CA THR A 259 31.52 -31.25 -28.68
C THR A 259 32.34 -29.98 -28.79
N ASP A 260 32.46 -29.41 -30.00
CA ASP A 260 33.16 -28.14 -30.23
C ASP A 260 32.41 -26.99 -29.52
N PRO A 261 32.90 -26.50 -28.36
CA PRO A 261 32.20 -25.50 -27.57
C PRO A 261 32.18 -24.14 -28.29
N THR A 262 33.14 -23.89 -29.19
CA THR A 262 33.21 -22.68 -30.00
C THR A 262 32.10 -22.69 -31.07
N GLY A 263 31.90 -23.84 -31.73
CA GLY A 263 30.79 -24.03 -32.68
C GLY A 263 29.41 -23.94 -32.04
N ALA A 264 29.22 -24.55 -30.86
CA ALA A 264 27.96 -24.48 -30.12
C ALA A 264 27.63 -23.06 -29.64
N GLY A 265 28.64 -22.32 -29.17
CA GLY A 265 28.49 -20.93 -28.74
C GLY A 265 28.12 -19.98 -29.88
N ILE A 266 28.76 -20.13 -31.05
CA ILE A 266 28.41 -19.38 -32.26
C ILE A 266 26.96 -19.71 -32.70
N GLY A 267 26.58 -20.99 -32.67
CA GLY A 267 25.24 -21.43 -33.02
C GLY A 267 24.14 -20.78 -32.17
N LEU A 268 24.33 -20.70 -30.84
CA LEU A 268 23.38 -20.07 -29.93
C LEU A 268 23.24 -18.56 -30.19
N ARG A 269 24.37 -17.85 -30.36
CA ARG A 269 24.36 -16.40 -30.67
C ARG A 269 23.64 -16.12 -31.97
N ASN A 270 23.88 -16.92 -33.00
CA ASN A 270 23.19 -16.81 -34.29
C ASN A 270 21.68 -17.09 -34.18
N SER A 271 21.28 -18.03 -33.34
CA SER A 271 19.85 -18.37 -33.16
C SER A 271 19.11 -17.25 -32.42
N LEU A 272 19.72 -16.65 -31.40
CA LEU A 272 19.20 -15.45 -30.74
C LEU A 272 19.12 -14.25 -31.71
N ARG A 273 20.14 -14.06 -32.56
CA ARG A 273 20.14 -13.04 -33.63
C ARG A 273 18.97 -13.25 -34.59
N ASN A 274 18.79 -14.47 -35.09
CA ASN A 274 17.70 -14.81 -36.01
C ASN A 274 16.32 -14.68 -35.35
N ARG A 275 16.19 -14.96 -34.05
CA ARG A 275 14.97 -14.70 -33.28
C ARG A 275 14.61 -13.22 -33.29
N LYS A 276 15.56 -12.33 -33.01
CA LYS A 276 15.34 -10.87 -33.07
C LYS A 276 14.88 -10.41 -34.44
N LEU A 277 15.53 -10.88 -35.51
CA LEU A 277 15.15 -10.53 -36.88
C LEU A 277 13.72 -10.96 -37.21
N ARG A 278 13.30 -12.16 -36.78
CA ARG A 278 11.92 -12.63 -36.96
C ARG A 278 10.90 -11.80 -36.16
N GLU A 279 11.19 -11.42 -34.93
CA GLU A 279 10.28 -10.56 -34.17
C GLU A 279 10.21 -9.13 -34.73
N LEU A 280 11.30 -8.62 -35.31
CA LEU A 280 11.26 -7.38 -36.09
C LEU A 280 10.32 -7.51 -37.30
N GLU A 281 10.41 -8.60 -38.06
CA GLU A 281 9.51 -8.86 -39.20
C GLU A 281 8.03 -8.95 -38.77
N ARG A 282 7.75 -9.50 -37.58
CA ARG A 282 6.40 -9.51 -37.00
C ARG A 282 5.93 -8.12 -36.58
N SER A 283 6.83 -7.32 -36.02
CA SER A 283 6.53 -5.95 -35.55
C SER A 283 6.15 -5.00 -36.70
N VAL A 284 6.44 -5.34 -37.95
CA VAL A 284 6.00 -4.58 -39.14
C VAL A 284 4.47 -4.53 -39.25
N GLN A 285 3.77 -5.58 -38.81
CA GLN A 285 2.32 -5.70 -39.01
C GLN A 285 1.54 -4.72 -38.13
N ASP A 286 2.03 -4.47 -36.92
CA ASP A 286 1.46 -3.51 -35.97
C ASP A 286 2.56 -2.91 -35.09
N PRO A 287 3.27 -1.87 -35.56
CA PRO A 287 4.35 -1.24 -34.79
C PRO A 287 3.83 -0.44 -33.59
N SER A 288 2.53 -0.12 -33.56
CA SER A 288 1.86 0.59 -32.48
C SER A 288 1.42 -0.31 -31.33
N ASP A 289 1.29 -1.63 -31.55
CA ASP A 289 1.06 -2.57 -30.46
C ASP A 289 2.14 -2.39 -29.37
N PHE A 290 1.69 -2.29 -28.13
CA PHE A 290 2.54 -1.95 -27.01
C PHE A 290 3.69 -2.94 -26.77
N PHE A 291 3.48 -4.22 -27.08
CA PHE A 291 4.54 -5.21 -27.03
C PHE A 291 5.56 -4.92 -28.14
N ASN A 292 5.11 -4.72 -29.38
CA ASN A 292 5.97 -4.42 -30.53
C ASN A 292 6.74 -3.10 -30.36
N LEU A 293 6.10 -2.05 -29.85
CA LEU A 293 6.76 -0.77 -29.50
C LEU A 293 7.95 -0.99 -28.57
N SER A 294 7.77 -1.81 -27.53
CA SER A 294 8.83 -2.13 -26.59
C SER A 294 9.92 -3.03 -27.19
N VAL A 295 9.58 -3.96 -28.09
CA VAL A 295 10.56 -4.73 -28.87
C VAL A 295 11.39 -3.81 -29.77
N LEU A 296 10.75 -2.91 -30.53
CA LEU A 296 11.43 -1.97 -31.42
C LEU A 296 12.38 -1.07 -30.64
N ALA A 297 11.94 -0.52 -29.51
CA ALA A 297 12.79 0.24 -28.59
C ALA A 297 14.01 -0.58 -28.13
N PHE A 298 13.85 -1.85 -27.79
CA PHE A 298 14.97 -2.74 -27.46
C PHE A 298 15.96 -2.91 -28.63
N MET A 299 15.44 -3.14 -29.84
CA MET A 299 16.26 -3.42 -31.02
C MET A 299 17.06 -2.21 -31.52
N HIS A 300 16.62 -0.98 -31.23
CA HIS A 300 17.40 0.23 -31.51
C HIS A 300 18.74 0.29 -30.76
N LEU A 301 18.82 -0.34 -29.58
CA LEU A 301 20.03 -0.38 -28.76
C LEU A 301 20.94 -1.57 -29.06
N GLU A 302 20.57 -2.40 -30.04
CA GLU A 302 21.34 -3.60 -30.34
C GLU A 302 22.69 -3.26 -30.98
N PRO A 303 23.81 -3.86 -30.49
CA PRO A 303 25.12 -3.67 -31.10
C PRO A 303 25.20 -4.15 -32.56
N ASP A 304 24.30 -5.04 -32.96
CA ASP A 304 24.21 -5.52 -34.34
C ASP A 304 23.61 -4.45 -35.24
N LYS A 305 24.43 -3.93 -36.17
CA LYS A 305 24.04 -2.88 -37.12
C LYS A 305 22.88 -3.29 -38.03
N GLU A 306 22.76 -4.57 -38.37
CA GLU A 306 21.65 -5.03 -39.22
C GLU A 306 20.33 -4.91 -38.47
N ILE A 307 20.30 -5.34 -37.21
CA ILE A 307 19.09 -5.33 -36.36
C ILE A 307 18.66 -3.89 -36.06
N SER A 308 19.61 -3.04 -35.65
CA SER A 308 19.32 -1.63 -35.35
C SER A 308 18.88 -0.85 -36.59
N THR A 309 19.49 -1.09 -37.77
CA THR A 309 19.05 -0.46 -39.02
C THR A 309 17.65 -0.88 -39.40
N ARG A 310 17.33 -2.17 -39.34
CA ARG A 310 15.96 -2.66 -39.62
C ARG A 310 14.93 -2.13 -38.62
N ALA A 311 15.27 -2.03 -37.33
CA ALA A 311 14.38 -1.43 -36.35
C ALA A 311 14.04 0.03 -36.71
N ALA A 312 15.05 0.81 -37.14
CA ALA A 312 14.88 2.18 -37.59
C ALA A 312 14.11 2.33 -38.92
N GLU A 313 14.13 1.31 -39.78
CA GLU A 313 13.30 1.25 -40.99
C GLU A 313 11.81 1.02 -40.66
N ILE A 314 11.51 0.36 -39.54
CA ILE A 314 10.13 0.07 -39.10
C ILE A 314 9.55 1.26 -38.33
N LEU A 315 10.27 1.73 -37.31
CA LEU A 315 9.82 2.81 -36.45
C LEU A 315 11.03 3.61 -35.96
N GLN A 316 11.05 4.91 -36.23
CA GLN A 316 12.18 5.75 -35.82
C GLN A 316 12.11 6.03 -34.32
N LEU A 317 13.26 6.38 -33.73
CA LEU A 317 13.30 6.78 -32.32
C LEU A 317 12.42 8.00 -32.05
N ASP A 318 12.29 8.90 -33.03
CA ASP A 318 11.42 10.07 -32.93
C ASP A 318 9.96 9.65 -32.75
N ASP A 319 9.47 8.73 -33.59
CA ASP A 319 8.12 8.17 -33.52
C ASP A 319 7.90 7.39 -32.21
N ILE A 320 8.91 6.65 -31.74
CA ILE A 320 8.85 5.95 -30.44
C ILE A 320 8.63 6.96 -29.31
N PHE A 321 9.36 8.09 -29.32
CA PHE A 321 9.18 9.13 -28.31
C PHE A 321 7.82 9.82 -28.42
N GLU A 322 7.27 9.99 -29.63
CA GLU A 322 5.92 10.53 -29.82
C GLU A 322 4.87 9.59 -29.23
N LEU A 323 4.95 8.29 -29.54
CA LEU A 323 4.03 7.27 -29.01
C LEU A 323 4.14 7.15 -27.48
N VAL A 324 5.35 7.12 -26.94
CA VAL A 324 5.58 7.07 -25.48
C VAL A 324 5.13 8.37 -24.79
N SER A 325 5.10 9.48 -25.51
CA SER A 325 4.56 10.75 -25.02
C SER A 325 3.06 10.87 -25.22
N ASP A 326 2.38 9.93 -25.87
CA ASP A 326 0.92 9.95 -26.00
C ASP A 326 0.25 9.66 -24.65
N GLU A 327 -0.89 10.31 -24.38
CA GLU A 327 -1.62 10.14 -23.12
C GLU A 327 -2.32 8.77 -23.02
N SER A 328 -2.54 8.11 -24.15
CA SER A 328 -3.14 6.78 -24.24
C SER A 328 -2.16 5.63 -23.98
N THR A 329 -0.85 5.90 -23.96
CA THR A 329 0.16 4.85 -23.78
C THR A 329 0.28 4.44 -22.30
N PRO A 330 0.16 3.14 -21.96
CA PRO A 330 0.24 2.69 -20.57
C PRO A 330 1.59 3.02 -19.94
N ARG A 331 1.54 3.58 -18.74
CA ARG A 331 2.72 4.09 -18.01
C ARG A 331 3.82 3.07 -17.85
N ARG A 332 3.49 1.79 -17.72
CA ARG A 332 4.50 0.74 -17.59
C ARG A 332 5.38 0.61 -18.83
N ILE A 333 4.79 0.76 -20.02
CA ILE A 333 5.53 0.74 -21.29
C ILE A 333 6.37 2.01 -21.39
N VAL A 334 5.79 3.16 -21.05
CA VAL A 334 6.50 4.45 -20.96
C VAL A 334 7.74 4.30 -20.09
N ASP A 335 7.58 3.81 -18.86
CA ASP A 335 8.67 3.58 -17.92
C ASP A 335 9.72 2.62 -18.44
N SER A 336 9.30 1.49 -19.02
CA SER A 336 10.20 0.45 -19.51
C SER A 336 11.03 0.93 -20.69
N VAL A 337 10.39 1.60 -21.65
CA VAL A 337 11.04 2.19 -22.83
C VAL A 337 11.97 3.33 -22.40
N LEU A 338 11.51 4.26 -21.54
CA LEU A 338 12.34 5.37 -21.09
C LEU A 338 13.56 4.89 -20.30
N ARG A 339 13.41 3.95 -19.35
CA ARG A 339 14.55 3.36 -18.59
C ARG A 339 15.58 2.70 -19.50
N LEU A 340 15.11 2.09 -20.58
CA LEU A 340 15.97 1.49 -21.59
C LEU A 340 16.71 2.59 -22.39
N MET A 341 15.98 3.60 -22.87
CA MET A 341 16.52 4.73 -23.63
C MET A 341 17.45 5.64 -22.82
N GLU A 342 17.34 5.69 -21.49
CA GLU A 342 18.32 6.36 -20.61
C GLU A 342 19.74 5.83 -20.80
N LYS A 343 19.88 4.56 -21.22
CA LYS A 343 21.17 3.90 -21.45
C LYS A 343 21.66 4.05 -22.88
N HIS A 344 20.96 4.81 -23.73
CA HIS A 344 21.35 5.00 -25.13
C HIS A 344 22.71 5.69 -25.22
N PRO A 345 23.62 5.27 -26.13
CA PRO A 345 24.94 5.89 -26.29
C PRO A 345 24.92 7.35 -26.80
N ASP A 346 23.74 7.85 -27.19
CA ASP A 346 23.57 9.20 -27.75
C ASP A 346 23.01 10.14 -26.69
N GLU A 347 23.76 11.20 -26.39
CA GLU A 347 23.38 12.22 -25.41
C GLU A 347 22.12 12.99 -25.81
N GLY A 348 21.83 13.14 -27.10
CA GLY A 348 20.61 13.79 -27.61
C GLY A 348 19.36 12.98 -27.25
N ILE A 349 19.45 11.66 -27.38
CA ILE A 349 18.37 10.73 -27.00
C ILE A 349 18.18 10.73 -25.48
N GLN A 350 19.26 10.71 -24.70
CA GLN A 350 19.19 10.87 -23.24
C GLN A 350 18.55 12.21 -22.84
N GLY A 351 18.83 13.29 -23.58
CA GLY A 351 18.19 14.60 -23.41
C GLY A 351 16.68 14.54 -23.61
N ARG A 352 16.22 13.86 -24.68
CA ARG A 352 14.78 13.66 -24.95
C ARG A 352 14.09 12.81 -23.90
N VAL A 353 14.75 11.77 -23.38
CA VAL A 353 14.19 11.00 -22.25
C VAL A 353 13.90 11.90 -21.05
N LYS A 354 14.80 12.83 -20.72
CA LYS A 354 14.58 13.80 -19.63
C LYS A 354 13.41 14.73 -19.94
N GLU A 355 13.27 15.18 -21.18
CA GLU A 355 12.15 16.02 -21.61
C GLU A 355 10.81 15.29 -21.48
N VAL A 356 10.71 14.04 -21.94
CA VAL A 356 9.49 13.23 -21.81
C VAL A 356 9.15 12.97 -20.35
N ARG A 357 10.14 12.63 -19.50
CA ARG A 357 9.92 12.50 -18.05
C ARG A 357 9.45 13.80 -17.40
N PHE A 358 9.98 14.94 -17.85
CA PHE A 358 9.55 16.24 -17.35
C PHE A 358 8.10 16.53 -17.76
N LYS A 359 7.72 16.28 -19.02
CA LYS A 359 6.33 16.40 -19.51
C LYS A 359 5.38 15.47 -18.74
N GLU A 360 5.77 14.23 -18.48
CA GLU A 360 4.99 13.29 -17.66
C GLU A 360 4.80 13.81 -16.23
N ALA A 361 5.85 14.39 -15.62
CA ALA A 361 5.75 15.02 -14.31
C ALA A 361 4.85 16.26 -14.33
N GLU A 362 4.91 17.09 -15.38
CA GLU A 362 4.02 18.24 -15.56
C GLU A 362 2.56 17.82 -15.74
N ARG A 363 2.28 16.79 -16.55
CA ARG A 363 0.95 16.19 -16.71
C ARG A 363 0.40 15.72 -15.37
N LEU A 364 1.23 15.01 -14.61
CA LEU A 364 0.83 14.52 -13.31
C LEU A 364 0.51 15.69 -12.36
N ASN A 365 1.35 16.72 -12.32
CA ASN A 365 1.10 17.91 -11.53
C ASN A 365 -0.17 18.66 -11.97
N LYS A 366 -0.46 18.71 -13.27
CA LYS A 366 -1.68 19.31 -13.82
C LYS A 366 -2.92 18.55 -13.34
N LYS A 367 -2.94 17.22 -13.49
CA LYS A 367 -4.04 16.37 -13.01
C LYS A 367 -4.21 16.47 -11.49
N MET A 368 -3.12 16.51 -10.74
CA MET A 368 -3.16 16.74 -9.29
C MET A 368 -3.78 18.10 -8.93
N LYS A 369 -3.49 19.15 -9.70
CA LYS A 369 -4.08 20.48 -9.54
C LYS A 369 -5.57 20.51 -9.93
N GLU A 370 -5.98 19.71 -10.91
CA GLU A 370 -7.38 19.55 -11.29
C GLU A 370 -8.21 18.92 -10.16
N ILE A 371 -7.65 17.98 -9.38
CA ILE A 371 -8.30 17.48 -8.15
C ILE A 371 -8.55 18.64 -7.19
N GLU A 372 -7.53 19.45 -6.93
CA GLU A 372 -7.63 20.56 -5.99
C GLU A 372 -8.69 21.57 -6.44
N ILE A 373 -8.69 21.95 -7.72
CA ILE A 373 -9.69 22.86 -8.29
C ILE A 373 -11.10 22.27 -8.18
N SER A 374 -11.26 20.97 -8.48
CA SER A 374 -12.56 20.29 -8.42
C SER A 374 -13.10 20.23 -7.00
N VAL A 375 -12.27 19.85 -6.02
CA VAL A 375 -12.64 19.84 -4.60
C VAL A 375 -13.08 21.24 -4.14
N ASN A 376 -12.33 22.27 -4.51
CA ASN A 376 -12.66 23.65 -4.16
C ASN A 376 -13.99 24.10 -4.80
N ALA A 377 -14.20 23.78 -6.08
CA ALA A 377 -15.43 24.12 -6.79
C ALA A 377 -16.67 23.46 -6.17
N TYR A 378 -16.60 22.17 -5.83
CA TYR A 378 -17.70 21.49 -5.16
C TYR A 378 -17.99 22.10 -3.78
N PHE A 379 -16.98 22.37 -2.96
CA PHE A 379 -17.20 23.01 -1.67
C PHE A 379 -17.79 24.41 -1.80
N ASP A 380 -17.36 25.21 -2.77
CA ASP A 380 -17.93 26.53 -2.98
C ASP A 380 -19.43 26.46 -3.34
N VAL A 381 -19.84 25.49 -4.17
CA VAL A 381 -21.25 25.26 -4.49
C VAL A 381 -22.04 24.79 -3.26
N ILE A 382 -21.54 23.80 -2.52
CA ILE A 382 -22.19 23.27 -1.31
C ILE A 382 -22.40 24.37 -0.26
N PHE A 383 -21.41 25.21 -0.01
CA PHE A 383 -21.53 26.27 0.99
C PHE A 383 -22.32 27.49 0.47
N GLN A 384 -22.43 27.70 -0.84
CA GLN A 384 -23.35 28.71 -1.37
C GLN A 384 -24.82 28.26 -1.27
N SER A 385 -25.13 27.00 -1.59
CA SER A 385 -26.50 26.48 -1.58
C SER A 385 -27.11 26.46 -0.18
N LEU A 386 -26.34 26.10 0.85
CA LEU A 386 -26.83 26.01 2.23
C LEU A 386 -27.01 27.38 2.94
N GLY A 387 -26.96 28.49 2.21
CA GLY A 387 -27.13 29.83 2.78
C GLY A 387 -26.03 30.19 3.78
N TYR A 388 -24.85 29.59 3.65
CA TYR A 388 -23.76 29.67 4.61
C TYR A 388 -23.18 31.09 4.74
N SER A 389 -23.30 31.90 3.68
CA SER A 389 -23.04 33.34 3.73
C SER A 389 -23.89 34.03 4.80
N ARG A 390 -25.20 33.74 4.85
CA ARG A 390 -26.12 34.30 5.84
C ARG A 390 -25.81 33.82 7.26
N ILE A 391 -25.42 32.56 7.41
CA ILE A 391 -25.02 31.99 8.71
C ILE A 391 -23.76 32.71 9.21
N ASN A 392 -22.77 32.92 8.34
CA ASN A 392 -21.53 33.63 8.69
C ASN A 392 -21.80 35.10 9.05
N ASP A 393 -22.62 35.81 8.27
CA ASP A 393 -23.01 37.20 8.58
C ASP A 393 -23.64 37.31 9.97
N GLN A 394 -24.47 36.33 10.35
CA GLN A 394 -25.10 36.27 11.67
C GLN A 394 -24.11 35.90 12.78
N LYS A 395 -23.17 34.96 12.53
CA LYS A 395 -22.09 34.61 13.47
C LYS A 395 -21.16 35.82 13.72
N ASP A 396 -20.84 36.58 12.68
CA ASP A 396 -20.02 37.79 12.77
C ASP A 396 -20.73 38.89 13.57
N ALA A 397 -22.04 39.08 13.35
CA ALA A 397 -22.85 39.99 14.15
C ALA A 397 -22.84 39.61 15.64
N ILE A 398 -22.99 38.31 15.96
CA ILE A 398 -22.89 37.81 17.35
C ILE A 398 -21.50 38.09 17.93
N GLN A 399 -20.43 37.88 17.16
CA GLN A 399 -19.07 38.11 17.62
C GLN A 399 -18.82 39.59 17.94
N VAL A 400 -19.28 40.50 17.08
CA VAL A 400 -19.24 41.95 17.33
C VAL A 400 -19.99 42.32 18.61
N LEU A 401 -21.18 41.75 18.82
CA LEU A 401 -21.99 41.98 20.03
C LEU A 401 -21.32 41.44 21.29
N LYS A 402 -20.68 40.26 21.24
CA LYS A 402 -19.89 39.71 22.36
C LYS A 402 -18.68 40.59 22.68
N THR A 403 -18.00 41.09 21.66
CA THR A 403 -16.89 42.03 21.85
C THR A 403 -17.38 43.35 22.47
N ALA A 404 -18.53 43.87 22.05
CA ALA A 404 -19.15 45.05 22.66
C ALA A 404 -19.51 44.82 24.15
N LEU A 405 -20.02 43.63 24.49
CA LEU A 405 -20.26 43.20 25.88
C LEU A 405 -18.98 43.19 26.70
N ASN A 406 -17.89 42.64 26.15
CA ASN A 406 -16.59 42.62 26.84
C ASN A 406 -16.05 44.04 27.06
N TYR A 407 -16.19 44.94 26.09
CA TYR A 407 -15.80 46.34 26.24
C TYR A 407 -16.64 47.06 27.30
N LEU A 408 -17.95 46.81 27.36
CA LEU A 408 -18.83 47.32 28.43
C LEU A 408 -18.36 46.84 29.81
N GLN A 409 -18.01 45.56 29.94
CA GLN A 409 -17.50 44.99 31.19
C GLN A 409 -16.14 45.59 31.59
N GLN A 410 -15.23 45.79 30.63
CA GLN A 410 -13.94 46.46 30.87
C GLN A 410 -14.12 47.92 31.26
N PHE A 411 -14.97 48.65 30.55
CA PHE A 411 -15.27 50.05 30.87
C PHE A 411 -15.87 50.21 32.27
N ARG A 412 -16.71 49.26 32.71
CA ARG A 412 -17.23 49.20 34.08
C ARG A 412 -16.13 48.95 35.11
N ALA A 413 -15.15 48.10 34.81
CA ALA A 413 -14.03 47.83 35.69
C ALA A 413 -13.11 49.06 35.85
N GLU A 414 -13.01 49.90 34.81
CA GLU A 414 -12.17 51.09 34.79
C GLU A 414 -12.88 52.36 35.30
N ASN A 415 -14.21 52.46 35.17
CA ASN A 415 -14.99 53.64 35.56
C ASN A 415 -16.05 53.32 36.63
N ALA A 416 -15.78 53.68 37.89
CA ALA A 416 -16.68 53.50 39.03
C ALA A 416 -17.94 54.39 39.02
N LYS A 417 -18.13 55.26 38.02
CA LYS A 417 -19.24 56.24 37.93
C LYS A 417 -20.31 55.90 36.88
N VAL A 418 -20.31 54.70 36.32
CA VAL A 418 -21.37 54.28 35.39
C VAL A 418 -22.65 54.00 36.19
N GLU A 419 -23.75 54.65 35.82
CA GLU A 419 -25.05 54.39 36.44
C GLU A 419 -25.45 52.91 36.24
N PRO A 420 -25.73 52.15 37.31
CA PRO A 420 -26.00 50.72 37.22
C PRO A 420 -27.17 50.36 36.28
N GLU A 421 -28.18 51.22 36.19
CA GLU A 421 -29.35 51.03 35.35
C GLU A 421 -29.03 51.11 33.85
N SER A 422 -28.17 52.04 33.44
CA SER A 422 -27.77 52.19 32.04
C SER A 422 -26.91 51.02 31.55
N ASP A 423 -26.01 50.51 32.40
CA ASP A 423 -25.19 49.32 32.11
C ASP A 423 -26.07 48.06 31.99
N GLN A 424 -26.98 47.83 32.95
CA GLN A 424 -27.91 46.71 32.90
C GLN A 424 -28.80 46.75 31.66
N THR A 425 -29.28 47.94 31.28
CA THR A 425 -30.11 48.12 30.09
C THR A 425 -29.33 47.84 28.81
N ALA A 426 -28.10 48.36 28.68
CA ALA A 426 -27.23 48.08 27.53
C ALA A 426 -26.90 46.59 27.40
N GLN A 427 -26.53 45.92 28.50
CA GLN A 427 -26.28 44.48 28.53
C GLN A 427 -27.53 43.68 28.14
N ALA A 428 -28.71 44.05 28.65
CA ALA A 428 -29.96 43.40 28.30
C ALA A 428 -30.28 43.52 26.81
N HIS A 429 -30.05 44.69 26.21
CA HIS A 429 -30.25 44.90 24.77
C HIS A 429 -29.26 44.09 23.92
N ILE A 430 -27.97 44.08 24.28
CA ILE A 430 -26.96 43.29 23.56
C ILE A 430 -27.27 41.79 23.68
N ASN A 431 -27.61 41.31 24.88
CA ASN A 431 -28.00 39.91 25.08
C ASN A 431 -29.25 39.52 24.27
N ARG A 432 -30.26 40.41 24.19
CA ARG A 432 -31.45 40.19 23.36
C ARG A 432 -31.11 40.15 21.86
N ALA A 433 -30.19 40.99 21.41
CA ALA A 433 -29.71 40.95 20.02
C ALA A 433 -28.95 39.66 19.72
N ILE A 434 -28.08 39.20 20.63
CA ILE A 434 -27.40 37.90 20.52
C ILE A 434 -28.43 36.76 20.41
N GLN A 435 -29.43 36.74 21.28
CA GLN A 435 -30.50 35.73 21.24
C GLN A 435 -31.28 35.75 19.92
N HIS A 436 -31.54 36.94 19.36
CA HIS A 436 -32.22 37.08 18.07
C HIS A 436 -31.40 36.45 16.93
N PHE A 437 -30.12 36.78 16.82
CA PHE A 437 -29.25 36.21 15.78
C PHE A 437 -29.06 34.70 15.98
N GLN A 438 -28.90 34.23 17.22
CA GLN A 438 -28.86 32.80 17.53
C GLN A 438 -30.13 32.09 17.08
N GLY A 439 -31.30 32.66 17.38
CA GLY A 439 -32.59 32.11 16.94
C GLY A 439 -32.72 32.06 15.41
N SER A 440 -32.18 33.06 14.70
CA SER A 440 -32.18 33.04 13.23
C SER A 440 -31.28 31.94 12.66
N ILE A 441 -30.10 31.69 13.25
CA ILE A 441 -29.22 30.57 12.86
C ILE A 441 -29.93 29.24 13.12
N SER A 442 -30.53 29.07 14.31
CA SER A 442 -31.27 27.86 14.67
C SER A 442 -32.42 27.58 13.70
N ASN A 443 -33.14 28.60 13.22
CA ASN A 443 -34.20 28.42 12.24
C ASN A 443 -33.67 27.89 10.89
N LEU A 444 -32.50 28.33 10.44
CA LEU A 444 -31.86 27.80 9.23
C LEU A 444 -31.43 26.34 9.44
N TYR A 445 -30.84 26.06 10.60
CA TYR A 445 -30.39 24.71 10.95
C TYR A 445 -31.58 23.75 11.05
N LEU A 446 -32.75 24.19 11.53
CA LEU A 446 -33.93 23.33 11.70
C LEU A 446 -34.92 23.38 10.52
N ASP A 447 -34.59 24.04 9.41
CA ASP A 447 -35.49 24.08 8.23
C ASP A 447 -35.62 22.68 7.60
N THR A 448 -36.86 22.20 7.52
CA THR A 448 -37.27 20.87 7.01
C THR A 448 -38.29 21.01 5.86
N LYS A 449 -38.24 22.11 5.10
CA LYS A 449 -39.04 22.27 3.87
C LYS A 449 -38.57 21.34 2.76
N LYS A 450 -39.48 20.98 1.85
CA LYS A 450 -39.22 20.03 0.75
C LYS A 450 -38.08 20.49 -0.16
N GLU A 451 -38.01 21.78 -0.48
CA GLU A 451 -36.98 22.36 -1.35
C GLU A 451 -35.57 22.17 -0.76
N VAL A 452 -35.44 22.24 0.57
CA VAL A 452 -34.17 22.02 1.27
C VAL A 452 -33.70 20.57 1.11
N PHE A 453 -34.59 19.58 1.06
CA PHE A 453 -34.21 18.18 0.85
C PHE A 453 -33.75 17.90 -0.58
N GLU A 454 -34.35 18.53 -1.59
CA GLU A 454 -33.88 18.43 -2.98
C GLU A 454 -32.47 19.03 -3.13
N GLU A 455 -32.16 20.09 -2.39
CA GLU A 455 -30.80 20.64 -2.29
C GLU A 455 -29.83 19.72 -1.54
N LEU A 456 -30.26 19.06 -0.45
CA LEU A 456 -29.44 18.12 0.31
C LEU A 456 -29.07 16.87 -0.49
N ASP A 457 -29.97 16.35 -1.33
CA ASP A 457 -29.68 15.24 -2.25
C ASP A 457 -28.61 15.62 -3.30
N GLN A 458 -28.70 16.83 -3.86
CA GLN A 458 -27.67 17.35 -4.78
C GLN A 458 -26.32 17.52 -4.08
N ILE A 459 -26.32 18.05 -2.85
CA ILE A 459 -25.12 18.17 -2.02
C ILE A 459 -24.52 16.80 -1.76
N GLN A 460 -25.35 15.80 -1.47
CA GLN A 460 -24.88 14.43 -1.25
C GLN A 460 -24.18 13.87 -2.48
N GLY A 461 -24.74 14.06 -3.67
CA GLY A 461 -24.08 13.70 -4.93
C GLY A 461 -22.69 14.34 -5.06
N MET A 462 -22.57 15.64 -4.76
CA MET A 462 -21.28 16.35 -4.77
C MET A 462 -20.30 15.81 -3.73
N ILE A 463 -20.77 15.45 -2.53
CA ILE A 463 -19.94 14.87 -1.47
C ILE A 463 -19.40 13.50 -1.86
N LYS A 464 -20.24 12.64 -2.46
CA LYS A 464 -19.82 11.35 -3.00
C LYS A 464 -18.76 11.54 -4.09
N HIS A 465 -18.95 12.50 -5.01
CA HIS A 465 -17.91 12.86 -5.98
C HIS A 465 -16.60 13.32 -5.33
N ILE A 466 -16.64 14.17 -4.30
CA ILE A 466 -15.43 14.58 -3.55
C ILE A 466 -14.73 13.36 -2.94
N LEU A 467 -15.48 12.43 -2.33
CA LEU A 467 -14.91 11.22 -1.72
C LEU A 467 -14.34 10.27 -2.78
N ASP A 468 -14.96 10.17 -3.95
CA ASP A 468 -14.50 9.31 -5.05
C ASP A 468 -13.23 9.83 -5.73
N LEU A 469 -13.01 11.16 -5.75
CA LEU A 469 -11.75 11.76 -6.25
C LEU A 469 -10.51 11.21 -5.53
N LYS A 470 -10.66 10.70 -4.29
CA LYS A 470 -9.59 10.02 -3.54
C LYS A 470 -9.07 8.78 -4.27
N ASN A 471 -9.96 8.05 -4.94
CA ASN A 471 -9.61 6.79 -5.60
C ASN A 471 -8.91 7.00 -6.94
N PHE A 472 -8.79 8.27 -7.38
CA PHE A 472 -7.99 8.71 -8.52
C PHE A 472 -8.01 7.70 -9.69
N LYS A 473 -9.19 7.23 -10.07
CA LYS A 473 -9.30 6.39 -11.27
C LYS A 473 -9.11 7.31 -12.45
N PHE A 474 -8.19 6.95 -13.35
CA PHE A 474 -8.13 7.54 -14.68
C PHE A 474 -9.35 7.04 -15.46
N ASP A 475 -10.54 7.46 -15.06
CA ASP A 475 -11.76 7.25 -15.83
C ASP A 475 -11.78 8.32 -16.94
N ASP A 476 -10.82 8.23 -17.87
CA ASP A 476 -10.89 8.91 -19.16
C ASP A 476 -10.36 7.95 -20.24
N GLU A 477 -11.33 7.39 -20.97
CA GLU A 477 -11.30 7.01 -22.39
C GLU A 477 -10.35 5.91 -22.92
N SER A 478 -9.55 5.22 -22.10
CA SER A 478 -8.89 3.98 -22.54
C SER A 478 -9.58 2.75 -21.94
N HIS A 479 -10.66 2.32 -22.59
CA HIS A 479 -11.13 0.94 -22.47
C HIS A 479 -9.99 0.01 -22.90
N GLU A 480 -9.16 -0.49 -21.97
CA GLU A 480 -8.52 -1.83 -22.05
C GLU A 480 -7.50 -2.16 -20.94
N SER A 481 -7.01 -1.21 -20.13
CA SER A 481 -6.00 -1.56 -19.10
C SER A 481 -6.51 -1.39 -17.66
N GLU A 482 -6.87 -2.51 -17.02
CA GLU A 482 -7.00 -2.66 -15.55
C GLU A 482 -5.61 -2.63 -14.86
N GLU A 483 -4.74 -1.68 -15.21
CA GLU A 483 -3.42 -1.60 -14.56
C GLU A 483 -3.48 -0.84 -13.23
N PRO A 484 -2.85 -1.36 -12.16
CA PRO A 484 -2.77 -0.64 -10.90
C PRO A 484 -1.91 0.61 -11.07
N ILE A 485 -2.49 1.77 -10.75
CA ILE A 485 -1.80 3.05 -10.68
C ILE A 485 -0.62 2.94 -9.69
N ASP A 486 0.54 3.49 -10.06
CA ASP A 486 1.71 3.58 -9.17
C ASP A 486 1.28 4.11 -7.79
N GLU A 487 1.53 3.30 -6.76
CA GLU A 487 1.20 3.57 -5.36
C GLU A 487 1.83 4.89 -4.89
N SER A 488 3.00 5.28 -5.42
CA SER A 488 3.66 6.55 -5.10
C SER A 488 2.86 7.76 -5.59
N VAL A 489 2.25 7.64 -6.76
CA VAL A 489 1.43 8.67 -7.39
C VAL A 489 0.07 8.76 -6.70
N LEU A 490 -0.54 7.60 -6.44
CA LEU A 490 -1.79 7.52 -5.70
C LEU A 490 -1.64 8.14 -4.30
N ASN A 491 -0.56 7.82 -3.59
CA ASN A 491 -0.27 8.41 -2.29
C ASN A 491 -0.11 9.94 -2.35
N LYS A 492 0.57 10.48 -3.38
CA LYS A 492 0.67 11.93 -3.58
C LYS A 492 -0.68 12.57 -3.90
N ALA A 493 -1.48 11.94 -4.76
CA ALA A 493 -2.82 12.43 -5.09
C ALA A 493 -3.74 12.46 -3.86
N VAL A 494 -3.74 11.38 -3.05
CA VAL A 494 -4.46 11.31 -1.77
C VAL A 494 -3.98 12.38 -0.80
N MET A 495 -2.67 12.69 -0.75
CA MET A 495 -2.15 13.78 0.08
C MET A 495 -2.66 15.15 -0.37
N ILE A 496 -2.69 15.42 -1.68
CA ILE A 496 -3.19 16.69 -2.24
C ILE A 496 -4.69 16.82 -2.01
N TRP A 497 -5.45 15.77 -2.27
CA TRP A 497 -6.88 15.69 -1.98
C TRP A 497 -7.18 15.96 -0.49
N ARG A 498 -6.45 15.32 0.43
CA ARG A 498 -6.56 15.60 1.88
C ARG A 498 -6.19 17.03 2.23
N ALA A 499 -5.15 17.58 1.59
CA ALA A 499 -4.72 18.94 1.83
C ALA A 499 -5.79 19.94 1.37
N ALA A 500 -6.38 19.75 0.20
CA ALA A 500 -7.47 20.57 -0.33
C ALA A 500 -8.68 20.56 0.62
N MET A 501 -9.17 19.38 1.01
CA MET A 501 -10.27 19.27 2.00
C MET A 501 -9.93 19.92 3.35
N SER A 502 -8.67 19.85 3.79
CA SER A 502 -8.25 20.39 5.08
C SER A 502 -8.39 21.91 5.21
N GLN A 503 -8.44 22.61 4.08
CA GLN A 503 -8.73 24.04 4.02
C GLN A 503 -10.16 24.33 4.48
N TYR A 504 -11.09 23.41 4.22
CA TYR A 504 -12.52 23.54 4.52
C TYR A 504 -12.95 22.89 5.84
N LEU A 505 -12.04 22.28 6.61
CA LEU A 505 -12.35 21.56 7.86
C LEU A 505 -13.37 22.28 8.78
N GLY A 506 -13.19 23.58 8.99
CA GLY A 506 -14.11 24.36 9.84
C GLY A 506 -15.54 24.38 9.30
N ARG A 507 -15.70 24.56 7.98
CA ARG A 507 -17.00 24.57 7.32
C ARG A 507 -17.63 23.18 7.24
N ILE A 508 -16.81 22.14 7.08
CA ILE A 508 -17.28 20.74 7.09
C ILE A 508 -17.83 20.38 8.49
N LYS A 509 -17.18 20.81 9.57
CA LYS A 509 -17.66 20.58 10.95
C LYS A 509 -19.01 21.24 11.23
N ASP A 510 -19.13 22.50 10.85
CA ASP A 510 -20.38 23.25 10.97
C ASP A 510 -21.49 22.62 10.09
N LEU A 511 -21.16 22.09 8.91
CA LEU A 511 -22.09 21.34 8.06
C LEU A 511 -22.57 20.06 8.77
N GLU A 512 -21.65 19.30 9.35
CA GLU A 512 -21.97 18.13 10.16
C GLU A 512 -22.89 18.49 11.34
N GLU A 513 -22.60 19.57 12.07
CA GLU A 513 -23.45 20.08 13.15
C GLU A 513 -24.86 20.47 12.66
N MET A 514 -24.94 21.17 11.52
CA MET A 514 -26.23 21.54 10.92
C MET A 514 -27.05 20.31 10.56
N LEU A 515 -26.44 19.32 9.90
CA LEU A 515 -27.12 18.09 9.50
C LEU A 515 -27.52 17.25 10.70
N HIS A 516 -26.68 17.16 11.73
CA HIS A 516 -27.00 16.47 12.97
C HIS A 516 -28.26 17.08 13.63
N LEU A 517 -28.36 18.41 13.69
CA LEU A 517 -29.55 19.08 14.23
C LEU A 517 -30.80 18.87 13.36
N LYS A 518 -30.66 18.84 12.03
CA LYS A 518 -31.76 18.49 11.11
C LYS A 518 -32.23 17.05 11.33
N TRP A 519 -31.30 16.12 11.40
CA TRP A 519 -31.56 14.71 11.64
C TRP A 519 -32.29 14.50 12.96
N ALA A 520 -31.79 15.09 14.06
CA ALA A 520 -32.39 14.95 15.39
C ALA A 520 -33.85 15.44 15.42
N LYS A 521 -34.14 16.55 14.72
CA LYS A 521 -35.52 17.04 14.57
C LYS A 521 -36.39 16.08 13.76
N LEU A 522 -35.91 15.60 12.61
CA LEU A 522 -36.68 14.70 11.74
C LEU A 522 -37.00 13.37 12.41
N VAL A 523 -36.04 12.79 13.11
CA VAL A 523 -36.23 11.52 13.82
C VAL A 523 -37.28 11.65 14.92
N GLN A 524 -37.32 12.77 15.65
CA GLN A 524 -38.39 13.05 16.61
C GLN A 524 -39.77 13.18 15.95
N GLU A 525 -39.83 13.70 14.72
CA GLU A 525 -41.08 13.80 13.95
C GLU A 525 -41.54 12.43 13.42
N VAL A 526 -40.61 11.54 13.05
CA VAL A 526 -40.91 10.17 12.58
C VAL A 526 -41.29 9.24 13.74
N GLU A 527 -40.53 9.26 14.84
CA GLU A 527 -40.65 8.34 15.98
C GLU A 527 -40.84 9.08 17.32
N PRO A 528 -41.96 9.82 17.51
CA PRO A 528 -42.16 10.63 18.72
C PRO A 528 -42.25 9.83 20.02
N SER A 529 -42.47 8.51 19.93
CA SER A 529 -42.55 7.61 21.09
C SER A 529 -41.20 7.21 21.67
N LYS A 530 -40.11 7.37 20.92
CA LYS A 530 -38.75 6.99 21.37
C LYS A 530 -38.07 8.21 22.00
N LYS A 531 -37.29 7.97 23.06
CA LYS A 531 -36.60 9.06 23.78
C LYS A 531 -35.46 9.60 22.91
N GLN A 532 -35.28 10.91 22.90
CA GLN A 532 -34.19 11.58 22.20
C GLN A 532 -32.81 10.99 22.54
N GLU A 533 -32.55 10.70 23.82
CA GLU A 533 -31.30 10.07 24.29
C GLU A 533 -30.99 8.76 23.54
N ALA A 534 -32.00 7.93 23.26
CA ALA A 534 -31.80 6.66 22.57
C ALA A 534 -31.39 6.84 21.10
N HIS A 535 -31.85 7.91 20.45
CA HIS A 535 -31.43 8.24 19.09
C HIS A 535 -30.02 8.83 19.05
N GLU A 536 -29.68 9.68 20.03
CA GLU A 536 -28.32 10.23 20.14
C GLU A 536 -27.28 9.14 20.43
N ASP A 537 -27.62 8.13 21.23
CA ASP A 537 -26.76 6.96 21.48
C ASP A 537 -26.51 6.15 20.20
N GLU A 538 -27.56 5.88 19.41
CA GLU A 538 -27.45 5.18 18.11
C GLU A 538 -26.57 5.94 17.11
N LEU A 539 -26.73 7.26 17.03
CA LEU A 539 -25.91 8.11 16.17
C LEU A 539 -24.44 8.13 16.63
N HIS A 540 -24.20 8.19 17.95
CA HIS A 540 -22.84 8.12 18.50
C HIS A 540 -22.16 6.78 18.23
N GLU A 541 -22.91 5.68 18.27
CA GLU A 541 -22.42 4.36 17.88
C GLU A 541 -22.03 4.34 16.41
N ALA A 542 -22.92 4.79 15.51
CA ALA A 542 -22.63 4.88 14.07
C ALA A 542 -21.40 5.74 13.76
N PHE A 543 -21.25 6.90 14.41
CA PHE A 543 -20.07 7.75 14.27
C PHE A 543 -18.79 7.09 14.77
N SER A 544 -18.88 6.28 15.84
CA SER A 544 -17.76 5.51 16.36
C SER A 544 -17.35 4.40 15.39
N GLU A 545 -18.31 3.75 14.74
CA GLU A 545 -18.05 2.76 13.69
C GLU A 545 -17.42 3.38 12.44
N ILE A 546 -17.93 4.52 11.95
CA ILE A 546 -17.33 5.29 10.84
C ILE A 546 -15.90 5.69 11.19
N GLU A 547 -15.65 6.18 12.40
CA GLU A 547 -14.30 6.53 12.85
C GLU A 547 -13.37 5.31 12.90
N LYS A 548 -13.87 4.17 13.39
CA LYS A 548 -13.12 2.91 13.46
C LYS A 548 -12.75 2.44 12.06
N SER A 549 -13.74 2.32 11.18
CA SER A 549 -13.57 1.95 9.76
C SER A 549 -12.58 2.88 9.05
N HIS A 550 -12.73 4.19 9.23
CA HIS A 550 -11.81 5.17 8.65
C HIS A 550 -10.38 4.99 9.17
N LYS A 551 -10.19 4.87 10.50
CA LYS A 551 -8.87 4.64 11.11
C LYS A 551 -8.22 3.35 10.60
N ASP A 552 -9.00 2.31 10.38
CA ASP A 552 -8.50 1.02 9.91
C ASP A 552 -8.10 1.11 8.42
N MET A 553 -8.90 1.79 7.59
CA MET A 553 -8.61 2.08 6.18
C MET A 553 -7.30 2.87 5.99
N ILE A 554 -7.03 3.85 6.85
CA ILE A 554 -5.84 4.72 6.74
C ILE A 554 -4.66 4.25 7.60
N GLU A 555 -4.79 3.07 8.22
CA GLU A 555 -3.82 2.46 9.13
C GLU A 555 -3.37 3.40 10.29
N CYS A 556 -4.31 4.18 10.82
CA CYS A 556 -4.06 5.15 11.88
C CYS A 556 -3.72 4.47 13.22
N LYS A 557 -2.50 4.70 13.72
CA LYS A 557 -2.02 4.16 15.01
C LYS A 557 -2.54 4.90 16.25
N LEU A 558 -3.24 6.03 16.09
CA LEU A 558 -3.68 6.86 17.21
C LEU A 558 -4.90 6.24 17.91
N LYS A 559 -4.77 6.00 19.23
CA LYS A 559 -5.87 5.53 20.10
C LYS A 559 -6.81 6.67 20.53
N ILE A 560 -6.40 7.93 20.39
CA ILE A 560 -7.25 9.08 20.71
C ILE A 560 -8.45 9.17 19.76
N PRO A 561 -9.62 9.65 20.22
CA PRO A 561 -10.75 9.97 19.34
C PRO A 561 -10.32 10.94 18.23
N CYS A 562 -10.75 10.70 16.98
CA CYS A 562 -10.37 11.55 15.86
C CYS A 562 -10.91 12.98 16.00
N ARG A 563 -11.96 13.21 16.81
CA ARG A 563 -12.45 14.56 17.15
C ARG A 563 -11.36 15.46 17.76
N GLU A 564 -10.38 14.87 18.45
CA GLU A 564 -9.25 15.54 19.10
C GLU A 564 -7.97 15.53 18.23
N CYS A 565 -8.04 15.00 17.00
CA CYS A 565 -6.89 14.86 16.13
C CYS A 565 -6.45 16.22 15.56
N LYS A 566 -5.16 16.55 15.74
CA LYS A 566 -4.55 17.77 15.18
C LYS A 566 -4.25 17.66 13.67
N ARG A 567 -4.33 16.46 13.08
CA ARG A 567 -4.08 16.25 11.65
C ARG A 567 -5.31 16.66 10.83
N ARG A 568 -5.32 17.92 10.37
CA ARG A 568 -6.48 18.53 9.69
C ARG A 568 -7.03 17.73 8.52
N GLY A 569 -6.17 17.17 7.65
CA GLY A 569 -6.62 16.37 6.49
C GLY A 569 -7.37 15.09 6.89
N CYS A 570 -6.84 14.34 7.87
CA CYS A 570 -7.50 13.15 8.42
C CYS A 570 -8.82 13.51 9.11
N ALA A 571 -8.85 14.61 9.88
CA ALA A 571 -10.08 15.06 10.51
C ALA A 571 -11.14 15.40 9.45
N SER A 572 -10.74 16.10 8.38
CA SER A 572 -11.66 16.53 7.31
C SER A 572 -12.28 15.35 6.58
N GLU A 573 -11.47 14.36 6.21
CA GLU A 573 -11.95 13.12 5.58
C GLU A 573 -12.98 12.41 6.46
N ARG A 574 -12.71 12.28 7.76
CA ARG A 574 -13.67 11.66 8.70
C ARG A 574 -14.97 12.46 8.83
N PHE A 575 -14.91 13.78 8.98
CA PHE A 575 -16.12 14.60 9.06
C PHE A 575 -16.91 14.53 7.75
N MET A 576 -16.26 14.43 6.59
CA MET A 576 -16.95 14.22 5.31
C MET A 576 -17.70 12.89 5.27
N LEU A 577 -17.12 11.81 5.79
CA LEU A 577 -17.82 10.52 5.91
C LEU A 577 -19.04 10.59 6.85
N GLN A 578 -18.95 11.36 7.93
CA GLN A 578 -20.09 11.60 8.82
C GLN A 578 -21.18 12.44 8.14
N VAL A 579 -20.78 13.46 7.38
CA VAL A 579 -21.71 14.29 6.60
C VAL A 579 -22.45 13.44 5.56
N ASP A 580 -21.75 12.57 4.82
CA ASP A 580 -22.36 11.66 3.85
C ASP A 580 -23.37 10.72 4.51
N PHE A 581 -22.99 10.12 5.64
CA PHE A 581 -23.89 9.28 6.45
C PHE A 581 -25.14 10.05 6.94
N LEU A 582 -24.96 11.26 7.47
CA LEU A 582 -26.09 12.07 7.94
C LEU A 582 -27.03 12.45 6.78
N LEU A 583 -26.51 12.73 5.59
CA LEU A 583 -27.33 13.03 4.41
C LEU A 583 -28.16 11.82 3.99
N ASP A 584 -27.56 10.62 3.95
CA ASP A 584 -28.28 9.36 3.70
C ASP A 584 -29.43 9.18 4.73
N GLU A 585 -29.12 9.29 6.03
CA GLU A 585 -30.11 9.14 7.10
C GLU A 585 -31.24 10.18 7.06
N ILE A 586 -30.92 11.43 6.72
CA ILE A 586 -31.91 12.51 6.57
C ILE A 586 -32.85 12.21 5.41
N ASN A 587 -32.32 11.75 4.27
CA ASN A 587 -33.10 11.40 3.09
C ASN A 587 -34.04 10.21 3.34
N ASP A 588 -33.57 9.20 4.07
CA ASP A 588 -34.38 8.05 4.47
C ASP A 588 -35.52 8.43 5.41
N ASN A 589 -35.23 9.23 6.44
CA ASN A 589 -36.23 9.65 7.42
C ASN A 589 -37.27 10.62 6.81
N PHE A 590 -36.86 11.48 5.88
CA PHE A 590 -37.78 12.33 5.13
C PHE A 590 -38.72 11.51 4.23
N SER A 591 -38.19 10.46 3.59
CA SER A 591 -38.99 9.54 2.78
C SER A 591 -40.05 8.81 3.63
N LYS A 592 -39.70 8.37 4.84
CA LYS A 592 -40.64 7.78 5.81
C LYS A 592 -41.71 8.78 6.25
N LEU A 593 -41.35 10.03 6.53
CA LEU A 593 -42.29 11.11 6.87
C LEU A 593 -43.31 11.39 5.76
N LYS A 594 -42.87 11.43 4.50
CA LYS A 594 -43.77 11.58 3.34
C LYS A 594 -44.78 10.43 3.25
N GLN A 595 -44.33 9.19 3.47
CA GLN A 595 -45.19 8.02 3.43
C GLN A 595 -46.21 8.04 4.58
N ALA A 596 -45.79 8.37 5.80
CA ALA A 596 -46.67 8.49 6.96
C ALA A 596 -47.77 9.55 6.74
N ASN A 597 -47.41 10.70 6.16
CA ASN A 597 -48.34 11.80 5.87
C ASN A 597 -49.26 11.56 4.65
N HIS A 598 -48.99 10.55 3.82
CA HIS A 598 -49.91 10.12 2.75
C HIS A 598 -50.89 9.03 3.19
N HIS A 599 -50.65 8.41 4.34
CA HIS A 599 -51.52 7.38 4.93
C HIS A 599 -52.39 7.89 6.10
N ALA A 600 -52.13 9.11 6.58
CA ALA A 600 -52.99 9.87 7.49
C ALA A 600 -53.93 10.78 6.69
#